data_AF-B8CXN9-F1
#
_entry.id   AF-B8CXN9-F1
#
_cell.length_a   1.000
_cell.length_b   1.000
_cell.length_c   1.000
_cell.angle_alpha   90.00
_cell.angle_beta   90.00
_cell.angle_gamma   90.00
#
_symmetry.space_group_name_H-M   'P 1'
#
loop_
_entity.id
_entity.type
_entity.pdbx_description
1 polymer ?
#
loop_
_entity_poly.entity_id
_entity_poly.type
_entity_poly.pdbx_seq_one_letter_code
_entity_poly.pdbx_strand_id
1 'polypeptide(L)'
;MPLGEYVANQLEKAGFKVERLVWERARCVETVYFGRPEDYGWNLYTEAWSAGATRAWWEHIVGQMYASWGGFTAGALADGWVFKNEELDSIAQKAYSGNFLTTEEYWDLVLTALDIALDESQRIYVCYSTANYLAHKERFEGRFAYGLGDGPSKYSIVTARTKDRILRVTELSSQGSLFMSAWDPVGAGGFDDTYIGYIAEPLYDNAVFESPSTAEFTWLRAIPDMDESYTKVHRNEDGEVVGDVPVPEDAIYYDPVEEKWVEIGPGKTAFTKGVYRYRLSNYHHGIPMSLVDFMYADAFIEEWSTKDFEGDPYYDKSYAANMNAFDIDVATIYDLENNVAINYFNYNFPASKKRALAQGAPYFDVTASGHYCGVSWEILEALARMVAEGSTSGTKYSFSKGIKGTEEVDLLTPSHVEDLKAELREMIEEKHVPVSIKDYITPEECIKRYKAALDFIEKYGHGYISNGPFYLSKYDPETSFAELTAFRDETYPFEPGYWMEHFKSTRLVIDQLELPVMSEKGKDILVDIHVTSIEYPEKEGKLAEAGNVTLTLLAGDKEYKFKADEAIPGVFIAKIPGNVTAELEPGSYKVMAVAEAKDALPSTVSKTLVIY
;
A
#
# COMPACT_ATOMS: atom_id res chain seq x y z
N MET A 1 -2.93 9.12 -25.55
CA MET A 1 -3.54 9.52 -26.83
C MET A 1 -3.75 8.38 -27.82
N PRO A 2 -2.77 7.50 -28.14
CA PRO A 2 -2.98 6.46 -29.15
C PRO A 2 -4.10 5.44 -28.82
N LEU A 3 -4.26 5.09 -27.54
CA LEU A 3 -5.26 4.10 -27.12
C LEU A 3 -6.71 4.59 -27.28
N GLY A 4 -7.03 5.80 -26.78
CA GLY A 4 -8.38 6.35 -26.90
C GLY A 4 -8.83 6.50 -28.35
N GLU A 5 -7.93 6.96 -29.22
CA GLU A 5 -8.18 7.00 -30.68
C GLU A 5 -8.41 5.61 -31.27
N TYR A 6 -7.59 4.62 -30.90
CA TYR A 6 -7.76 3.25 -31.35
C TYR A 6 -9.13 2.69 -30.95
N VAL A 7 -9.52 2.83 -29.69
CA VAL A 7 -10.82 2.36 -29.17
C VAL A 7 -11.98 3.06 -29.87
N ALA A 8 -11.94 4.38 -30.00
CA ALA A 8 -12.95 5.15 -30.74
C ALA A 8 -13.12 4.64 -32.18
N ASN A 9 -12.01 4.36 -32.88
CA ASN A 9 -12.04 3.83 -34.23
C ASN A 9 -12.62 2.39 -34.30
N GLN A 10 -12.40 1.54 -33.30
CA GLN A 10 -13.02 0.20 -33.26
C GLN A 10 -14.54 0.31 -33.03
N LEU A 11 -14.98 1.20 -32.15
CA LEU A 11 -16.40 1.46 -31.91
C LEU A 11 -17.09 2.01 -33.17
N GLU A 12 -16.45 2.93 -33.89
CA GLU A 12 -16.97 3.45 -35.17
C GLU A 12 -17.10 2.35 -36.24
N LYS A 13 -16.13 1.43 -36.32
CA LYS A 13 -16.23 0.25 -37.21
C LYS A 13 -17.36 -0.70 -36.82
N ALA A 14 -17.67 -0.79 -35.53
CA ALA A 14 -18.81 -1.56 -35.03
C ALA A 14 -20.17 -0.85 -35.25
N GLY A 15 -20.17 0.38 -35.76
CA GLY A 15 -21.38 1.13 -36.10
C GLY A 15 -21.83 2.16 -35.06
N PHE A 16 -21.04 2.39 -34.00
CA PHE A 16 -21.33 3.45 -33.02
C PHE A 16 -20.85 4.82 -33.53
N LYS A 17 -21.56 5.89 -33.17
CA LYS A 17 -21.06 7.26 -33.32
C LYS A 17 -20.31 7.63 -32.05
N VAL A 18 -19.04 8.04 -32.16
CA VAL A 18 -18.20 8.38 -31.00
C VAL A 18 -17.88 9.87 -30.99
N GLU A 19 -18.15 10.53 -29.86
CA GLU A 19 -17.61 11.86 -29.56
C GLU A 19 -16.29 11.71 -28.80
N ARG A 20 -15.21 12.27 -29.35
CA ARG A 20 -13.86 12.17 -28.75
C ARG A 20 -13.64 13.37 -27.82
N LEU A 21 -13.65 13.13 -26.52
CA LEU A 21 -13.39 14.14 -25.48
C LEU A 21 -11.90 14.09 -25.09
N VAL A 22 -11.10 15.01 -25.64
CA VAL A 22 -9.66 15.09 -25.36
C VAL A 22 -9.40 16.27 -24.43
N TRP A 23 -9.18 15.99 -23.15
CA TRP A 23 -8.97 16.99 -22.10
C TRP A 23 -7.65 16.76 -21.34
N GLU A 24 -7.23 17.75 -20.54
CA GLU A 24 -6.13 17.53 -19.61
C GLU A 24 -6.51 16.59 -18.45
N ARG A 25 -5.50 15.96 -17.83
CA ARG A 25 -5.70 14.97 -16.75
C ARG A 25 -6.59 15.51 -15.62
N ALA A 26 -6.35 16.73 -15.15
CA ALA A 26 -7.10 17.32 -14.03
C ALA A 26 -8.62 17.33 -14.33
N ARG A 27 -9.00 17.84 -15.50
CA ARG A 27 -10.39 17.81 -15.95
C ARG A 27 -10.93 16.40 -16.13
N CYS A 28 -10.13 15.48 -16.70
CA CYS A 28 -10.54 14.08 -16.83
C CYS A 28 -10.83 13.44 -15.46
N VAL A 29 -9.92 13.61 -14.48
CA VAL A 29 -10.05 13.05 -13.13
C VAL A 29 -11.29 13.59 -12.44
N GLU A 30 -11.47 14.92 -12.45
CA GLU A 30 -12.65 15.58 -11.88
C GLU A 30 -13.95 15.09 -12.54
N THR A 31 -13.97 14.95 -13.86
CA THR A 31 -15.19 14.56 -14.59
C THR A 31 -15.52 13.06 -14.42
N VAL A 32 -14.52 12.19 -14.35
CA VAL A 32 -14.70 10.73 -14.37
C VAL A 32 -14.89 10.15 -12.98
N TYR A 33 -14.08 10.59 -12.00
CA TYR A 33 -14.10 10.00 -10.66
C TYR A 33 -15.01 10.77 -9.71
N PHE A 34 -14.96 12.10 -9.72
CA PHE A 34 -15.73 12.96 -8.82
C PHE A 34 -17.03 13.51 -9.45
N GLY A 35 -17.17 13.36 -10.78
CA GLY A 35 -18.37 13.72 -11.53
C GLY A 35 -19.44 12.62 -11.49
N ARG A 36 -20.70 13.01 -11.62
CA ARG A 36 -21.86 12.11 -11.56
C ARG A 36 -22.01 11.31 -12.86
N PRO A 37 -21.87 9.97 -12.86
CA PRO A 37 -22.00 9.18 -14.09
C PRO A 37 -23.39 9.29 -14.74
N GLU A 38 -24.44 9.49 -13.95
CA GLU A 38 -25.82 9.65 -14.43
C GLU A 38 -26.08 10.93 -15.24
N ASP A 39 -25.15 11.88 -15.24
CA ASP A 39 -25.21 13.07 -16.07
C ASP A 39 -24.83 12.78 -17.54
N TYR A 40 -24.30 11.58 -17.83
CA TYR A 40 -23.85 11.15 -19.16
C TYR A 40 -22.86 12.11 -19.83
N GLY A 41 -22.04 12.81 -19.04
CA GLY A 41 -20.96 13.68 -19.54
C GLY A 41 -19.81 12.89 -20.22
N TRP A 42 -19.78 11.58 -20.01
CA TRP A 42 -18.86 10.63 -20.63
C TRP A 42 -19.49 9.22 -20.61
N ASN A 43 -18.95 8.29 -21.42
CA ASN A 43 -19.38 6.89 -21.43
C ASN A 43 -18.22 5.89 -21.32
N LEU A 44 -17.06 6.23 -21.87
CA LEU A 44 -15.83 5.44 -21.75
C LEU A 44 -14.66 6.38 -21.46
N TYR A 45 -13.80 5.97 -20.53
CA TYR A 45 -12.55 6.65 -20.21
C TYR A 45 -11.39 5.68 -20.36
N THR A 46 -10.27 6.15 -20.92
CA THR A 46 -9.03 5.37 -20.95
C THR A 46 -8.17 5.72 -19.75
N GLU A 47 -8.05 4.78 -18.83
CA GLU A 47 -7.22 4.89 -17.63
C GLU A 47 -6.06 3.88 -17.64
N ALA A 48 -5.12 4.06 -16.73
CA ALA A 48 -4.04 3.12 -16.46
C ALA A 48 -3.76 3.13 -14.96
N TRP A 49 -3.56 1.94 -14.39
CA TRP A 49 -3.29 1.73 -12.97
C TRP A 49 -2.00 0.92 -12.79
N SER A 50 -1.30 1.19 -11.69
CA SER A 50 -0.20 0.36 -11.20
C SER A 50 -0.70 -0.45 -10.00
N ALA A 51 -0.05 -1.57 -9.69
CA ALA A 51 -0.39 -2.40 -8.54
C ALA A 51 -0.08 -1.73 -7.18
N GLY A 52 0.71 -0.64 -7.20
CA GLY A 52 1.12 0.13 -6.02
C GLY A 52 2.16 -0.57 -5.12
N ALA A 53 2.28 -1.89 -5.23
CA ALA A 53 3.29 -2.71 -4.57
C ALA A 53 3.50 -4.01 -5.33
N THR A 54 4.52 -4.78 -4.92
CA THR A 54 4.70 -6.18 -5.34
C THR A 54 3.89 -7.06 -4.39
N ARG A 55 2.83 -7.71 -4.89
CA ARG A 55 1.79 -8.33 -4.05
C ARG A 55 1.60 -9.83 -4.29
N ALA A 56 1.28 -10.55 -3.22
CA ALA A 56 0.98 -11.98 -3.24
C ALA A 56 -0.53 -12.27 -3.18
N TRP A 57 -1.33 -11.29 -2.74
CA TRP A 57 -2.75 -11.42 -2.40
C TRP A 57 -3.54 -10.27 -3.05
N TRP A 58 -4.77 -10.54 -3.48
CA TRP A 58 -5.48 -9.69 -4.45
C TRP A 58 -6.86 -9.18 -4.01
N GLU A 59 -7.33 -9.54 -2.82
CA GLU A 59 -8.66 -9.15 -2.32
C GLU A 59 -8.84 -7.64 -2.27
N HIS A 60 -7.78 -6.89 -1.90
CA HIS A 60 -7.82 -5.44 -1.85
C HIS A 60 -7.97 -4.82 -3.26
N ILE A 61 -7.29 -5.32 -4.30
CA ILE A 61 -7.46 -4.81 -5.68
C ILE A 61 -8.87 -5.11 -6.18
N VAL A 62 -9.38 -6.33 -5.92
CA VAL A 62 -10.72 -6.71 -6.35
C VAL A 62 -11.77 -5.81 -5.68
N GLY A 63 -11.66 -5.59 -4.37
CA GLY A 63 -12.51 -4.64 -3.64
C GLY A 63 -12.38 -3.23 -4.20
N GLN A 64 -11.15 -2.70 -4.24
CA GLN A 64 -10.84 -1.33 -4.65
C GLN A 64 -11.40 -0.99 -6.03
N MET A 65 -11.18 -1.87 -7.02
CA MET A 65 -11.45 -1.57 -8.42
C MET A 65 -12.90 -1.87 -8.86
N TYR A 66 -13.61 -2.74 -8.14
CA TYR A 66 -14.89 -3.28 -8.63
C TYR A 66 -16.04 -3.17 -7.64
N ALA A 67 -15.77 -3.26 -6.34
CA ALA A 67 -16.83 -3.23 -5.34
C ALA A 67 -17.29 -1.79 -5.04
N SER A 68 -18.56 -1.63 -4.69
CA SER A 68 -19.18 -0.31 -4.45
C SER A 68 -18.58 0.44 -3.26
N TRP A 69 -18.05 -0.30 -2.29
CA TRP A 69 -17.41 0.21 -1.08
C TRP A 69 -15.90 0.46 -1.24
N GLY A 70 -15.27 -0.05 -2.31
CA GLY A 70 -13.80 -0.01 -2.48
C GLY A 70 -13.24 1.29 -3.05
N GLY A 71 -14.12 2.23 -3.42
CA GLY A 71 -13.73 3.60 -3.76
C GLY A 71 -13.38 3.89 -5.22
N PHE A 72 -13.04 2.91 -6.07
CA PHE A 72 -12.71 3.18 -7.48
C PHE A 72 -13.63 2.49 -8.51
N THR A 73 -14.75 1.91 -8.07
CA THR A 73 -15.81 1.53 -9.01
C THR A 73 -16.48 2.77 -9.62
N ALA A 74 -17.20 2.61 -10.74
CA ALA A 74 -17.86 3.71 -11.41
C ALA A 74 -18.83 4.46 -10.47
N GLY A 75 -18.59 5.76 -10.28
CA GLY A 75 -19.38 6.64 -9.41
C GLY A 75 -19.00 6.62 -7.93
N ALA A 76 -18.08 5.76 -7.48
CA ALA A 76 -17.81 5.56 -6.05
C ALA A 76 -17.30 6.81 -5.29
N LEU A 77 -16.65 7.75 -5.99
CA LEU A 77 -16.15 9.01 -5.40
C LEU A 77 -17.06 10.22 -5.70
N ALA A 78 -18.22 10.00 -6.33
CA ALA A 78 -19.18 11.04 -6.68
C ALA A 78 -20.39 11.03 -5.73
N ASP A 79 -20.98 12.21 -5.49
CA ASP A 79 -22.31 12.29 -4.86
C ASP A 79 -23.37 11.93 -5.91
N GLY A 80 -23.82 10.68 -5.96
CA GLY A 80 -24.76 10.23 -6.99
C GLY A 80 -24.90 8.72 -7.15
N TRP A 81 -25.11 8.30 -8.40
CA TRP A 81 -25.18 6.88 -8.73
C TRP A 81 -23.80 6.23 -8.60
N VAL A 82 -23.78 5.07 -7.95
CA VAL A 82 -22.61 4.18 -7.86
C VAL A 82 -23.01 2.83 -8.43
N PHE A 83 -22.14 2.23 -9.23
CA PHE A 83 -22.35 0.85 -9.62
C PHE A 83 -22.39 -0.07 -8.39
N LYS A 84 -23.31 -1.03 -8.39
CA LYS A 84 -23.48 -1.96 -7.29
C LYS A 84 -23.87 -3.34 -7.80
N ASN A 85 -23.14 -4.35 -7.35
CA ASN A 85 -23.51 -5.76 -7.45
C ASN A 85 -23.42 -6.36 -6.04
N GLU A 86 -24.56 -6.78 -5.48
CA GLU A 86 -24.65 -7.20 -4.07
C GLU A 86 -23.83 -8.46 -3.76
N GLU A 87 -23.73 -9.38 -4.72
CA GLU A 87 -22.96 -10.62 -4.57
C GLU A 87 -21.46 -10.33 -4.59
N LEU A 88 -21.01 -9.53 -5.56
CA LEU A 88 -19.63 -9.02 -5.63
C LEU A 88 -19.25 -8.30 -4.34
N ASP A 89 -20.07 -7.35 -3.89
CA ASP A 89 -19.80 -6.57 -2.68
C ASP A 89 -19.68 -7.48 -1.46
N SER A 90 -20.62 -8.42 -1.28
CA SER A 90 -20.62 -9.33 -0.13
C SER A 90 -19.39 -10.24 -0.10
N ILE A 91 -19.02 -10.83 -1.25
CA ILE A 91 -17.88 -11.75 -1.35
C ILE A 91 -16.57 -11.00 -1.20
N ALA A 92 -16.43 -9.85 -1.86
CA ALA A 92 -15.24 -9.01 -1.73
C ALA A 92 -15.05 -8.52 -0.28
N GLN A 93 -16.12 -8.15 0.42
CA GLN A 93 -16.04 -7.77 1.85
C GLN A 93 -15.58 -8.94 2.71
N LYS A 94 -16.10 -10.15 2.50
CA LYS A 94 -15.67 -11.34 3.26
C LYS A 94 -14.19 -11.64 3.04
N ALA A 95 -13.71 -11.52 1.81
CA ALA A 95 -12.30 -11.70 1.49
C ALA A 95 -11.44 -10.59 2.13
N TYR A 96 -11.91 -9.34 2.07
CA TYR A 96 -11.18 -8.19 2.60
C TYR A 96 -11.10 -8.20 4.14
N SER A 97 -12.16 -8.65 4.84
CA SER A 97 -12.22 -8.65 6.31
C SER A 97 -11.67 -9.91 6.99
N GLY A 98 -11.15 -10.88 6.23
CA GLY A 98 -10.63 -12.13 6.82
C GLY A 98 -11.71 -13.14 7.23
N ASN A 99 -12.94 -13.02 6.71
CA ASN A 99 -14.09 -13.86 7.05
C ASN A 99 -14.11 -15.21 6.27
N PHE A 100 -13.04 -15.97 6.41
CA PHE A 100 -12.83 -17.31 5.82
C PHE A 100 -11.91 -18.14 6.72
N LEU A 101 -12.05 -19.46 6.73
CA LEU A 101 -11.28 -20.35 7.62
C LEU A 101 -10.09 -21.02 6.95
N THR A 102 -10.07 -21.10 5.61
CA THR A 102 -9.01 -21.80 4.87
C THR A 102 -8.48 -20.99 3.69
N THR A 103 -7.32 -21.39 3.18
CA THR A 103 -6.72 -20.82 1.97
C THR A 103 -7.58 -21.07 0.74
N GLU A 104 -8.24 -22.22 0.65
CA GLU A 104 -9.17 -22.55 -0.44
C GLU A 104 -10.37 -21.60 -0.42
N GLU A 105 -10.98 -21.37 0.75
CA GLU A 105 -12.08 -20.42 0.89
C GLU A 105 -11.66 -19.00 0.46
N TYR A 106 -10.45 -18.56 0.81
CA TYR A 106 -9.92 -17.27 0.33
C TYR A 106 -9.89 -17.19 -1.20
N TRP A 107 -9.29 -18.19 -1.87
CA TRP A 107 -9.19 -18.18 -3.33
C TRP A 107 -10.55 -18.28 -4.00
N ASP A 108 -11.47 -19.08 -3.45
CA ASP A 108 -12.83 -19.19 -3.95
C ASP A 108 -13.55 -17.83 -3.88
N LEU A 109 -13.43 -17.10 -2.76
CA LEU A 109 -14.02 -15.76 -2.63
C LEU A 109 -13.41 -14.78 -3.64
N VAL A 110 -12.08 -14.64 -3.67
CA VAL A 110 -11.42 -13.63 -4.50
C VAL A 110 -11.59 -13.91 -5.99
N LEU A 111 -11.48 -15.16 -6.42
CA LEU A 111 -11.63 -15.53 -7.84
C LEU A 111 -13.10 -15.42 -8.28
N THR A 112 -14.07 -15.78 -7.44
CA THR A 112 -15.50 -15.59 -7.75
C THR A 112 -15.86 -14.11 -7.87
N ALA A 113 -15.37 -13.27 -6.94
CA ALA A 113 -15.57 -11.83 -7.02
C ALA A 113 -14.95 -11.25 -8.31
N LEU A 114 -13.75 -11.69 -8.67
CA LEU A 114 -13.11 -11.27 -9.92
C LEU A 114 -13.89 -11.73 -11.16
N ASP A 115 -14.44 -12.94 -11.16
CA ASP A 115 -15.25 -13.47 -12.26
C ASP A 115 -16.51 -12.61 -12.50
N ILE A 116 -17.26 -12.33 -11.43
CA ILE A 116 -18.43 -11.42 -11.48
C ILE A 116 -18.01 -10.04 -11.99
N ALA A 117 -16.89 -9.50 -11.49
CA ALA A 117 -16.39 -8.20 -11.90
C ALA A 117 -16.04 -8.13 -13.40
N LEU A 118 -15.47 -9.20 -13.96
CA LEU A 118 -15.15 -9.29 -15.38
C LEU A 118 -16.42 -9.44 -16.24
N ASP A 119 -17.41 -10.21 -15.77
CA ASP A 119 -18.70 -10.38 -16.44
C ASP A 119 -19.53 -9.09 -16.48
N GLU A 120 -19.53 -8.31 -15.39
CA GLU A 120 -20.15 -6.98 -15.32
C GLU A 120 -19.43 -5.96 -16.23
N SER A 121 -18.18 -6.24 -16.59
CA SER A 121 -17.41 -5.50 -17.61
C SER A 121 -17.36 -3.97 -17.37
N GLN A 122 -17.34 -3.55 -16.10
CA GLN A 122 -17.13 -2.14 -15.74
C GLN A 122 -15.80 -1.59 -16.27
N ARG A 123 -14.82 -2.50 -16.45
CA ARG A 123 -13.50 -2.22 -16.99
C ARG A 123 -13.19 -3.23 -18.08
N ILE A 124 -12.65 -2.73 -19.18
CA ILE A 124 -12.21 -3.55 -20.31
C ILE A 124 -10.68 -3.52 -20.34
N TYR A 125 -10.05 -4.61 -19.89
CA TYR A 125 -8.60 -4.73 -19.92
C TYR A 125 -8.09 -4.85 -21.35
N VAL A 126 -7.28 -3.87 -21.79
CA VAL A 126 -6.75 -3.82 -23.16
C VAL A 126 -5.33 -4.40 -23.26
N CYS A 127 -4.45 -4.00 -22.35
CA CYS A 127 -3.07 -4.44 -22.30
C CYS A 127 -2.47 -4.19 -20.91
N TYR A 128 -1.45 -4.96 -20.57
CA TYR A 128 -0.47 -4.53 -19.56
C TYR A 128 0.64 -3.75 -20.26
N SER A 129 1.24 -2.78 -19.58
CA SER A 129 2.33 -1.98 -20.12
C SER A 129 3.67 -2.40 -19.51
N THR A 130 4.75 -2.28 -20.27
CA THR A 130 6.12 -2.43 -19.75
C THR A 130 6.72 -1.05 -19.59
N ALA A 131 6.97 -0.64 -18.35
CA ALA A 131 7.69 0.58 -18.04
C ALA A 131 9.21 0.34 -18.10
N ASN A 132 9.93 1.18 -18.83
CA ASN A 132 11.40 1.15 -18.90
C ASN A 132 11.97 2.37 -18.19
N TYR A 133 12.82 2.13 -17.20
CA TYR A 133 13.51 3.17 -16.44
C TYR A 133 14.99 3.21 -16.85
N LEU A 134 15.53 4.42 -16.99
CA LEU A 134 16.90 4.63 -17.44
C LEU A 134 17.79 5.02 -16.27
N ALA A 135 18.93 4.34 -16.15
CA ALA A 135 19.98 4.67 -15.19
C ALA A 135 21.33 4.70 -15.90
N HIS A 136 22.17 5.68 -15.56
CA HIS A 136 23.53 5.76 -16.11
C HIS A 136 24.43 4.73 -15.43
N LYS A 137 24.54 3.52 -16.01
CA LYS A 137 25.24 2.36 -15.42
C LYS A 137 26.58 2.71 -14.75
N GLU A 138 27.40 3.55 -15.38
CA GLU A 138 28.72 3.90 -14.84
C GLU A 138 28.70 4.72 -13.53
N ARG A 139 27.56 5.32 -13.16
CA ARG A 139 27.40 6.04 -11.88
C ARG A 139 27.16 5.09 -10.72
N PHE A 140 26.66 3.89 -10.97
CA PHE A 140 26.25 2.94 -9.94
C PHE A 140 27.33 1.88 -9.70
N GLU A 141 27.40 1.38 -8.47
CA GLU A 141 28.26 0.23 -8.10
C GLU A 141 27.62 -1.12 -8.44
N GLY A 142 26.29 -1.15 -8.54
CA GLY A 142 25.48 -2.34 -8.84
C GLY A 142 24.02 -1.94 -9.04
N ARG A 143 23.14 -2.92 -9.28
CA ARG A 143 21.73 -2.65 -9.47
C ARG A 143 21.06 -2.34 -8.12
N PHE A 144 20.09 -1.42 -8.11
CA PHE A 144 19.27 -1.13 -6.93
C PHE A 144 18.04 -2.03 -6.88
N ALA A 145 17.46 -2.21 -5.69
CA ALA A 145 16.22 -2.95 -5.49
C ALA A 145 15.04 -2.24 -6.18
N TYR A 146 14.13 -3.01 -6.73
CA TYR A 146 12.91 -2.56 -7.39
C TYR A 146 11.80 -3.59 -7.20
N GLY A 147 10.57 -3.13 -7.07
CA GLY A 147 9.40 -3.98 -7.03
C GLY A 147 9.24 -4.80 -8.31
N LEU A 148 9.07 -6.11 -8.16
CA LEU A 148 8.87 -7.02 -9.29
C LEU A 148 7.49 -6.88 -9.93
N GLY A 149 6.48 -6.37 -9.20
CA GLY A 149 5.13 -6.10 -9.69
C GLY A 149 4.86 -4.63 -10.05
N ASP A 150 5.61 -3.70 -9.47
CA ASP A 150 5.31 -2.26 -9.46
C ASP A 150 6.48 -1.36 -9.91
N GLY A 151 7.69 -1.91 -10.07
CA GLY A 151 8.85 -1.17 -10.57
C GLY A 151 9.59 -0.38 -9.49
N PRO A 152 10.18 0.80 -9.78
CA PRO A 152 10.87 1.60 -8.78
C PRO A 152 9.95 2.01 -7.64
N SER A 153 10.49 1.99 -6.42
CA SER A 153 9.79 2.32 -5.16
C SER A 153 10.75 3.03 -4.20
N LYS A 154 10.32 3.33 -2.96
CA LYS A 154 11.21 3.76 -1.85
C LYS A 154 12.53 3.00 -1.83
N TYR A 155 12.49 1.68 -1.99
CA TYR A 155 13.68 0.84 -1.88
C TYR A 155 14.64 0.99 -3.06
N SER A 156 14.20 1.51 -4.21
CA SER A 156 15.11 1.91 -5.28
C SER A 156 16.00 3.09 -4.87
N ILE A 157 15.48 4.01 -4.06
CA ILE A 157 16.23 5.16 -3.52
C ILE A 157 17.12 4.71 -2.37
N VAL A 158 16.55 3.98 -1.40
CA VAL A 158 17.26 3.53 -0.18
C VAL A 158 18.44 2.60 -0.50
N THR A 159 18.32 1.76 -1.53
CA THR A 159 19.34 0.77 -1.87
C THR A 159 20.28 1.20 -3.01
N ALA A 160 20.06 2.38 -3.61
CA ALA A 160 20.93 2.90 -4.65
C ALA A 160 22.34 3.20 -4.11
N ARG A 161 23.35 2.58 -4.73
CA ARG A 161 24.76 2.87 -4.46
C ARG A 161 25.41 3.54 -5.66
N THR A 162 25.69 4.83 -5.53
CA THR A 162 26.43 5.60 -6.53
C THR A 162 27.87 5.84 -6.07
N LYS A 163 28.80 5.88 -7.04
CA LYS A 163 30.25 6.05 -6.78
C LYS A 163 30.59 7.35 -6.05
N ASP A 164 29.75 8.38 -6.22
CA ASP A 164 29.91 9.70 -5.59
C ASP A 164 28.97 9.91 -4.39
N ARG A 165 28.18 8.89 -4.00
CA ARG A 165 27.19 8.94 -2.91
C ARG A 165 26.08 9.98 -3.10
N ILE A 166 25.89 10.46 -4.34
CA ILE A 166 24.81 11.36 -4.73
C ILE A 166 23.93 10.61 -5.74
N LEU A 167 22.68 10.36 -5.36
CA LEU A 167 21.66 9.89 -6.29
C LEU A 167 20.97 11.12 -6.90
N ARG A 168 20.78 11.12 -8.22
CA ARG A 168 19.92 12.10 -8.89
C ARG A 168 18.77 11.35 -9.52
N VAL A 169 17.56 11.63 -9.06
CA VAL A 169 16.31 11.10 -9.62
C VAL A 169 15.68 12.21 -10.44
N THR A 170 15.12 11.87 -11.59
CA THR A 170 14.37 12.81 -12.43
C THR A 170 13.02 12.19 -12.71
N GLU A 171 11.99 12.84 -12.23
CA GLU A 171 10.61 12.46 -12.46
C GLU A 171 10.05 13.25 -13.64
N LEU A 172 9.38 12.55 -14.55
CA LEU A 172 8.77 13.16 -15.72
C LEU A 172 7.25 13.17 -15.53
N SER A 173 6.71 14.31 -15.11
CA SER A 173 5.28 14.58 -15.15
C SER A 173 4.93 15.24 -16.47
N SER A 174 3.88 14.75 -17.14
CA SER A 174 3.42 15.23 -18.45
C SER A 174 3.04 16.73 -18.50
N GLN A 175 2.98 17.40 -17.34
CA GLN A 175 2.65 18.82 -17.21
C GLN A 175 3.75 19.66 -16.53
N GLY A 176 4.88 19.07 -16.13
CA GLY A 176 5.88 19.79 -15.32
C GLY A 176 5.41 20.15 -13.90
N SER A 177 4.15 19.85 -13.55
CA SER A 177 3.63 19.94 -12.19
C SER A 177 4.04 18.66 -11.45
N LEU A 178 5.11 18.77 -10.67
CA LEU A 178 5.52 17.83 -9.63
C LEU A 178 5.05 18.41 -8.30
N PHE A 179 4.66 17.56 -7.34
CA PHE A 179 4.21 17.96 -5.99
C PHE A 179 2.85 18.69 -5.97
N MET A 180 1.79 17.98 -6.35
CA MET A 180 0.47 18.60 -6.57
C MET A 180 -0.49 18.42 -5.40
N SER A 181 -0.25 17.45 -4.53
CA SER A 181 -1.04 17.20 -3.32
C SER A 181 -0.43 17.91 -2.12
N ALA A 182 -1.29 18.25 -1.15
CA ALA A 182 -0.86 18.82 0.12
C ALA A 182 -0.02 17.81 0.90
N TRP A 183 0.98 18.28 1.65
CA TRP A 183 1.67 17.45 2.64
C TRP A 183 0.87 17.41 3.95
N ASP A 184 -0.37 16.96 3.84
CA ASP A 184 -1.31 16.72 4.94
C ASP A 184 -1.09 15.29 5.48
N PRO A 185 -0.55 15.11 6.70
CA PRO A 185 -0.31 13.79 7.26
C PRO A 185 -1.57 13.10 7.81
N VAL A 186 -2.74 13.75 7.79
CA VAL A 186 -4.00 13.26 8.37
C VAL A 186 -5.03 12.98 7.28
N GLY A 187 -5.29 13.97 6.43
CA GLY A 187 -6.38 13.96 5.46
C GLY A 187 -6.30 12.89 4.38
N ALA A 188 -7.47 12.44 3.89
CA ALA A 188 -7.57 11.50 2.77
C ALA A 188 -7.07 12.09 1.42
N GLY A 189 -7.00 13.43 1.31
CA GLY A 189 -6.45 14.14 0.15
C GLY A 189 -4.95 14.42 0.21
N GLY A 190 -4.33 14.18 1.37
CA GLY A 190 -2.91 14.38 1.61
C GLY A 190 -2.07 13.36 0.84
N PHE A 191 -0.90 13.77 0.35
CA PHE A 191 0.04 12.89 -0.36
C PHE A 191 -0.53 12.11 -1.56
N ASP A 192 -1.71 12.49 -2.07
CA ASP A 192 -2.49 11.76 -3.09
C ASP A 192 -1.93 11.85 -4.52
N ASP A 193 -0.61 11.93 -4.67
CA ASP A 193 0.05 11.78 -5.97
C ASP A 193 1.35 10.97 -5.91
N THR A 194 1.50 10.09 -6.90
CA THR A 194 2.63 9.15 -7.00
C THR A 194 4.00 9.84 -7.04
N TYR A 195 4.07 11.10 -7.48
CA TYR A 195 5.34 11.83 -7.56
C TYR A 195 5.81 12.26 -6.16
N ILE A 196 4.89 12.69 -5.29
CA ILE A 196 5.22 12.93 -3.88
C ILE A 196 5.61 11.64 -3.17
N GLY A 197 5.00 10.49 -3.49
CA GLY A 197 5.36 9.19 -2.88
C GLY A 197 6.86 8.86 -3.00
N TYR A 198 7.48 9.14 -4.14
CA TYR A 198 8.93 8.93 -4.33
C TYR A 198 9.82 9.82 -3.45
N ILE A 199 9.28 10.91 -2.88
CA ILE A 199 9.95 11.80 -1.95
C ILE A 199 9.57 11.48 -0.51
N ALA A 200 8.28 11.30 -0.21
CA ALA A 200 7.77 11.17 1.15
C ALA A 200 8.05 9.79 1.75
N GLU A 201 7.93 8.70 0.98
CA GLU A 201 8.14 7.34 1.52
C GLU A 201 9.57 7.10 2.04
N PRO A 202 10.66 7.59 1.40
CA PRO A 202 12.00 7.52 1.98
C PRO A 202 12.18 8.29 3.29
N LEU A 203 11.25 9.18 3.64
CA LEU A 203 11.29 9.97 4.88
C LEU A 203 10.60 9.25 6.04
N TYR A 204 9.81 8.22 5.79
CA TYR A 204 8.99 7.53 6.79
C TYR A 204 9.26 6.03 6.81
N ASP A 205 9.47 5.44 7.97
CA ASP A 205 9.50 3.98 8.17
C ASP A 205 8.24 3.52 8.90
N ASN A 206 7.37 2.81 8.16
CA ASN A 206 6.15 2.17 8.66
C ASN A 206 6.44 1.00 9.63
N ALA A 207 5.42 0.45 10.29
CA ALA A 207 5.44 -0.80 11.04
C ALA A 207 5.90 -1.99 10.17
N VAL A 208 5.30 -2.14 8.99
CA VAL A 208 5.46 -3.27 8.08
C VAL A 208 5.30 -2.82 6.62
N PHE A 209 5.84 -3.58 5.67
CA PHE A 209 5.68 -3.34 4.23
C PHE A 209 5.70 -4.64 3.42
N GLU A 210 5.21 -4.61 2.18
CA GLU A 210 5.35 -5.74 1.24
C GLU A 210 6.73 -5.72 0.57
N SER A 211 7.47 -6.83 0.67
CA SER A 211 8.81 -6.94 0.09
C SER A 211 8.79 -6.76 -1.43
N PRO A 212 9.64 -5.88 -2.00
CA PRO A 212 9.71 -5.69 -3.45
C PRO A 212 10.22 -6.94 -4.20
N SER A 213 10.88 -7.88 -3.52
CA SER A 213 11.46 -9.08 -4.15
C SER A 213 10.68 -10.37 -3.91
N THR A 214 9.86 -10.43 -2.85
CA THR A 214 9.13 -11.65 -2.48
C THR A 214 7.62 -11.46 -2.34
N ALA A 215 7.10 -10.22 -2.36
CA ALA A 215 5.73 -9.85 -2.01
C ALA A 215 5.28 -10.19 -0.59
N GLU A 216 6.15 -10.80 0.23
CA GLU A 216 5.85 -11.14 1.61
C GLU A 216 5.92 -9.89 2.50
N PHE A 217 5.04 -9.84 3.51
CA PHE A 217 5.15 -8.82 4.55
C PHE A 217 6.47 -8.92 5.29
N THR A 218 7.14 -7.78 5.44
CA THR A 218 8.46 -7.61 6.04
C THR A 218 8.41 -6.52 7.10
N TRP A 219 8.98 -6.81 8.27
CA TRP A 219 8.87 -5.98 9.46
C TRP A 219 9.91 -4.85 9.47
N LEU A 220 9.46 -3.62 9.71
CA LEU A 220 10.28 -2.42 9.82
C LEU A 220 10.41 -1.99 11.28
N ARG A 221 9.32 -1.44 11.85
CA ARG A 221 9.29 -0.84 13.19
C ARG A 221 8.57 -1.70 14.23
N ALA A 222 7.50 -2.41 13.85
CA ALA A 222 6.80 -3.36 14.73
C ALA A 222 7.17 -4.79 14.34
N ILE A 223 7.95 -5.47 15.17
CA ILE A 223 8.44 -6.83 14.88
C ILE A 223 7.62 -7.82 15.70
N PRO A 224 6.79 -8.66 15.06
CA PRO A 224 6.00 -9.63 15.78
C PRO A 224 6.88 -10.75 16.34
N ASP A 225 6.56 -11.17 17.55
CA ASP A 225 6.99 -12.45 18.09
C ASP A 225 6.18 -13.56 17.42
N MET A 226 6.83 -14.29 16.52
CA MET A 226 6.17 -15.32 15.72
C MET A 226 5.76 -16.56 16.54
N ASP A 227 6.29 -16.74 17.74
CA ASP A 227 5.96 -17.87 18.61
C ASP A 227 4.81 -17.49 19.57
N GLU A 228 4.76 -16.24 20.04
CA GLU A 228 3.71 -15.76 20.94
C GLU A 228 2.47 -15.20 20.25
N SER A 229 2.58 -14.82 18.97
CA SER A 229 1.45 -14.33 18.19
C SER A 229 0.69 -15.48 17.53
N TYR A 230 -0.64 -15.44 17.54
CA TYR A 230 -1.48 -16.48 16.95
C TYR A 230 -2.90 -16.02 16.67
N THR A 231 -3.55 -16.71 15.73
CA THR A 231 -4.95 -16.53 15.35
C THR A 231 -5.74 -17.77 15.74
N LYS A 232 -6.94 -17.59 16.28
CA LYS A 232 -7.85 -18.68 16.64
C LYS A 232 -9.29 -18.26 16.37
N VAL A 233 -9.91 -18.91 15.39
CA VAL A 233 -11.25 -18.58 14.91
C VAL A 233 -12.08 -19.82 14.60
N HIS A 234 -13.40 -19.69 14.60
CA HIS A 234 -14.35 -20.71 14.13
C HIS A 234 -15.57 -20.06 13.46
N ARG A 235 -16.42 -20.85 12.79
CA ARG A 235 -17.71 -20.38 12.27
C ARG A 235 -18.80 -20.54 13.34
N ASN A 236 -19.51 -19.46 13.65
CA ASN A 236 -20.67 -19.48 14.54
C ASN A 236 -21.91 -20.10 13.86
N GLU A 237 -23.04 -20.12 14.56
CA GLU A 237 -24.31 -20.68 14.05
C GLU A 237 -24.87 -19.92 12.83
N ASP A 238 -24.52 -18.64 12.69
CA ASP A 238 -24.89 -17.78 11.56
C ASP A 238 -23.94 -17.92 10.35
N GLY A 239 -22.89 -18.74 10.49
CA GLY A 239 -21.89 -18.99 9.46
C GLY A 239 -20.81 -17.92 9.35
N GLU A 240 -20.76 -16.97 10.28
CA GLU A 240 -19.73 -15.92 10.36
C GLU A 240 -18.50 -16.43 11.11
N VAL A 241 -17.31 -15.98 10.69
CA VAL A 241 -16.08 -16.24 11.43
C VAL A 241 -16.07 -15.39 12.69
N VAL A 242 -15.83 -16.02 13.84
CA VAL A 242 -15.71 -15.38 15.15
C VAL A 242 -14.41 -15.81 15.85
N GLY A 243 -13.93 -14.96 16.76
CA GLY A 243 -12.65 -15.12 17.44
C GLY A 243 -12.74 -15.82 18.80
N ASP A 244 -11.77 -16.69 19.07
CA ASP A 244 -11.63 -17.46 20.31
C ASP A 244 -10.39 -17.07 21.14
N VAL A 245 -9.66 -16.03 20.73
CA VAL A 245 -8.52 -15.53 21.48
C VAL A 245 -9.05 -14.69 22.65
N PRO A 246 -8.82 -15.09 23.92
CA PRO A 246 -9.28 -14.29 25.05
C PRO A 246 -8.49 -12.98 25.13
N VAL A 247 -9.21 -11.87 25.27
CA VAL A 247 -8.63 -10.55 25.51
C VAL A 247 -8.54 -10.34 27.03
N PRO A 248 -7.36 -10.02 27.59
CA PRO A 248 -7.22 -9.68 29.00
C PRO A 248 -8.08 -8.49 29.39
N GLU A 249 -8.65 -8.52 30.60
CA GLU A 249 -9.60 -7.49 31.05
C GLU A 249 -8.96 -6.11 31.18
N ASP A 250 -7.64 -6.08 31.43
CA ASP A 250 -6.78 -4.92 31.57
C ASP A 250 -6.18 -4.42 30.24
N ALA A 251 -6.49 -5.06 29.11
CA ALA A 251 -6.18 -4.48 27.81
C ALA A 251 -7.00 -3.19 27.62
N ILE A 252 -6.39 -2.16 27.03
CA ILE A 252 -6.98 -0.84 26.94
C ILE A 252 -7.32 -0.44 25.50
N TYR A 253 -8.33 0.42 25.36
CA TYR A 253 -8.64 1.19 24.16
C TYR A 253 -8.90 2.65 24.58
N TYR A 254 -8.84 3.58 23.63
CA TYR A 254 -9.13 4.99 23.90
C TYR A 254 -10.63 5.24 23.71
N ASP A 255 -11.29 5.82 24.72
CA ASP A 255 -12.67 6.27 24.64
C ASP A 255 -12.67 7.78 24.35
N PRO A 256 -13.05 8.21 23.12
CA PRO A 256 -13.01 9.62 22.74
C PRO A 256 -14.04 10.45 23.51
N VAL A 257 -15.23 9.89 23.81
CA VAL A 257 -16.30 10.60 24.54
C VAL A 257 -15.88 10.92 25.98
N GLU A 258 -15.15 10.01 26.61
CA GLU A 258 -14.63 10.17 27.98
C GLU A 258 -13.20 10.75 28.02
N GLU A 259 -12.59 10.99 26.86
CA GLU A 259 -11.22 11.46 26.64
C GLU A 259 -10.17 10.73 27.49
N LYS A 260 -10.23 9.38 27.53
CA LYS A 260 -9.33 8.57 28.36
C LYS A 260 -9.16 7.15 27.87
N TRP A 261 -8.04 6.53 28.28
CA TRP A 261 -7.82 5.10 28.16
C TRP A 261 -8.68 4.32 29.15
N VAL A 262 -9.40 3.33 28.65
CA VAL A 262 -10.29 2.49 29.43
C VAL A 262 -9.96 1.01 29.25
N GLU A 263 -10.06 0.26 30.34
CA GLU A 263 -9.93 -1.20 30.32
C GLU A 263 -11.14 -1.82 29.59
N ILE A 264 -10.87 -2.80 28.72
CA ILE A 264 -11.89 -3.47 27.90
C ILE A 264 -12.87 -4.32 28.74
N GLY A 265 -12.43 -4.76 29.92
CA GLY A 265 -13.22 -5.54 30.87
C GLY A 265 -13.39 -7.02 30.51
N PRO A 266 -14.16 -7.77 31.32
CA PRO A 266 -14.25 -9.22 31.24
C PRO A 266 -14.98 -9.76 30.00
N GLY A 267 -14.57 -10.96 29.57
CA GLY A 267 -15.34 -11.81 28.65
C GLY A 267 -15.25 -11.45 27.16
N LYS A 268 -14.24 -10.66 26.77
CA LYS A 268 -14.00 -10.25 25.38
C LYS A 268 -13.09 -11.23 24.67
N THR A 269 -13.31 -11.42 23.37
CA THR A 269 -12.48 -12.24 22.49
C THR A 269 -12.12 -11.50 21.21
N ALA A 270 -11.03 -11.93 20.58
CA ALA A 270 -10.54 -11.43 19.30
C ALA A 270 -10.16 -12.59 18.37
N PHE A 271 -9.90 -12.31 17.10
CA PHE A 271 -9.45 -13.33 16.14
C PHE A 271 -7.97 -13.64 16.36
N THR A 272 -7.16 -12.60 16.53
CA THR A 272 -5.70 -12.68 16.56
C THR A 272 -5.12 -11.94 17.75
N LYS A 273 -4.11 -12.55 18.39
CA LYS A 273 -3.17 -11.90 19.30
C LYS A 273 -1.88 -11.63 18.53
N GLY A 274 -1.50 -10.36 18.40
CA GLY A 274 -0.20 -9.94 17.90
C GLY A 274 0.68 -9.40 19.03
N VAL A 275 1.88 -9.96 19.22
CA VAL A 275 2.86 -9.47 20.19
C VAL A 275 3.98 -8.79 19.42
N TYR A 276 4.10 -7.47 19.53
CA TYR A 276 5.04 -6.67 18.74
C TYR A 276 6.11 -6.03 19.60
N ARG A 277 7.37 -6.26 19.26
CA ARG A 277 8.52 -5.56 19.82
C ARG A 277 8.95 -4.44 18.90
N TYR A 278 9.10 -3.23 19.44
CA TYR A 278 9.37 -2.05 18.63
C TYR A 278 10.86 -1.81 18.41
N ARG A 279 11.19 -1.43 17.19
CA ARG A 279 12.50 -0.93 16.79
C ARG A 279 12.49 0.60 16.67
N LEU A 280 12.58 1.23 17.83
CA LEU A 280 12.53 2.68 17.98
C LEU A 280 13.85 3.34 17.59
N SER A 281 13.78 4.60 17.15
CA SER A 281 14.92 5.48 16.89
C SER A 281 14.57 6.92 17.27
N ASN A 282 15.48 7.85 17.07
CA ASN A 282 15.13 9.25 17.02
C ASN A 282 14.29 9.55 15.76
N TYR A 283 13.35 10.46 15.89
CA TYR A 283 12.77 11.20 14.77
C TYR A 283 13.81 12.16 14.17
N HIS A 284 13.52 12.74 13.00
CA HIS A 284 14.45 13.62 12.26
C HIS A 284 14.90 14.87 13.01
N HIS A 285 14.09 15.35 13.95
CA HIS A 285 14.45 16.45 14.87
C HIS A 285 15.22 16.03 16.13
N GLY A 286 15.60 14.75 16.26
CA GLY A 286 16.48 14.24 17.33
C GLY A 286 15.77 13.83 18.62
N ILE A 287 14.44 13.87 18.70
CA ILE A 287 13.70 13.32 19.83
C ILE A 287 13.57 11.79 19.68
N PRO A 288 13.83 11.01 20.74
CA PRO A 288 13.57 9.57 20.76
C PRO A 288 12.08 9.24 20.66
N MET A 289 11.74 8.28 19.80
CA MET A 289 10.42 7.64 19.80
C MET A 289 10.21 6.82 21.09
N SER A 290 8.96 6.68 21.52
CA SER A 290 8.49 5.77 22.56
C SER A 290 7.13 5.18 22.20
N LEU A 291 6.64 4.21 22.98
CA LEU A 291 5.28 3.69 22.81
C LEU A 291 4.18 4.74 23.02
N VAL A 292 4.50 5.86 23.68
CA VAL A 292 3.57 6.99 23.84
C VAL A 292 3.22 7.63 22.49
N ASP A 293 4.15 7.60 21.52
CA ASP A 293 3.86 8.08 20.15
C ASP A 293 2.78 7.23 19.46
N PHE A 294 2.75 5.92 19.72
CA PHE A 294 1.75 4.99 19.16
C PHE A 294 0.40 5.14 19.88
N MET A 295 0.43 5.28 21.22
CA MET A 295 -0.77 5.59 21.99
C MET A 295 -1.42 6.90 21.53
N TYR A 296 -0.62 7.95 21.28
CA TYR A 296 -1.15 9.20 20.75
C TYR A 296 -1.86 8.99 19.40
N ALA A 297 -1.25 8.22 18.49
CA ALA A 297 -1.82 7.95 17.18
C ALA A 297 -3.16 7.21 17.26
N ASP A 298 -3.23 6.13 18.04
CA ASP A 298 -4.48 5.40 18.31
C ASP A 298 -5.58 6.35 18.82
N ALA A 299 -5.25 7.16 19.83
CA ALA A 299 -6.22 8.11 20.40
C ALA A 299 -6.64 9.20 19.41
N PHE A 300 -5.71 9.71 18.60
CA PHE A 300 -6.01 10.69 17.56
C PHE A 300 -6.99 10.12 16.53
N ILE A 301 -6.80 8.86 16.11
CA ILE A 301 -7.69 8.20 15.15
C ILE A 301 -9.11 8.13 15.71
N GLU A 302 -9.27 7.66 16.95
CA GLU A 302 -10.58 7.58 17.62
C GLU A 302 -11.25 8.94 17.80
N GLU A 303 -10.48 9.94 18.23
CA GLU A 303 -10.95 11.31 18.44
C GLU A 303 -11.48 11.92 17.13
N TRP A 304 -10.68 11.83 16.05
CA TRP A 304 -11.03 12.45 14.77
C TRP A 304 -12.05 11.66 13.94
N SER A 305 -12.29 10.40 14.29
CA SER A 305 -13.27 9.54 13.63
C SER A 305 -14.62 9.46 14.37
N THR A 306 -14.69 9.93 15.61
CA THR A 306 -15.89 9.89 16.45
C THR A 306 -16.52 11.27 16.56
N LYS A 307 -17.86 11.31 16.51
CA LYS A 307 -18.61 12.55 16.69
C LYS A 307 -19.27 12.55 18.05
N ASP A 308 -18.67 13.24 19.00
CA ASP A 308 -19.13 13.22 20.40
C ASP A 308 -20.38 14.06 20.61
N PHE A 309 -20.43 15.21 19.94
CA PHE A 309 -21.55 16.13 20.00
C PHE A 309 -21.77 16.89 18.69
N GLU A 310 -22.90 17.62 18.62
CA GLU A 310 -23.19 18.45 17.45
C GLU A 310 -22.27 19.67 17.41
N GLY A 311 -21.48 19.80 16.34
CA GLY A 311 -20.52 20.89 16.18
C GLY A 311 -19.16 20.63 16.82
N ASP A 312 -18.87 19.37 17.13
CA ASP A 312 -17.57 18.89 17.56
C ASP A 312 -16.45 19.36 16.62
N PRO A 313 -15.49 20.17 17.10
CA PRO A 313 -14.40 20.70 16.28
C PRO A 313 -13.29 19.67 16.00
N TYR A 314 -13.27 18.55 16.73
CA TYR A 314 -12.29 17.48 16.56
C TYR A 314 -12.83 16.35 15.68
N TYR A 315 -14.04 16.44 15.12
CA TYR A 315 -14.58 15.44 14.20
C TYR A 315 -14.41 15.86 12.71
N ASP A 316 -13.80 14.98 11.90
CA ASP A 316 -13.81 15.12 10.43
C ASP A 316 -14.57 13.96 9.76
N LYS A 317 -15.66 14.28 9.05
CA LYS A 317 -16.52 13.28 8.41
C LYS A 317 -15.80 12.46 7.32
N SER A 318 -14.93 13.09 6.54
CA SER A 318 -14.22 12.42 5.45
C SER A 318 -13.16 11.49 6.02
N TYR A 319 -12.45 11.95 7.05
CA TYR A 319 -11.48 11.16 7.80
C TYR A 319 -12.15 9.95 8.46
N ALA A 320 -13.24 10.16 9.21
CA ALA A 320 -14.02 9.12 9.86
C ALA A 320 -14.51 8.05 8.88
N ALA A 321 -14.97 8.45 7.68
CA ALA A 321 -15.43 7.51 6.65
C ALA A 321 -14.32 6.58 6.15
N ASN A 322 -13.06 7.04 6.13
CA ASN A 322 -11.92 6.22 5.72
C ASN A 322 -11.43 5.33 6.87
N MET A 323 -11.22 5.92 8.06
CA MET A 323 -10.69 5.18 9.22
C MET A 323 -11.65 4.08 9.72
N ASN A 324 -12.96 4.37 9.76
CA ASN A 324 -13.95 3.42 10.28
C ASN A 324 -14.39 2.37 9.26
N ALA A 325 -13.94 2.44 8.01
CA ALA A 325 -14.37 1.52 6.97
C ALA A 325 -14.00 0.06 7.31
N PHE A 326 -12.88 -0.14 8.01
CA PHE A 326 -12.34 -1.46 8.35
C PHE A 326 -11.57 -1.44 9.68
N ASP A 327 -12.20 -0.92 10.72
CA ASP A 327 -11.65 -1.05 12.07
C ASP A 327 -11.71 -2.53 12.52
N ILE A 328 -10.52 -3.06 12.84
CA ILE A 328 -10.32 -4.44 13.28
C ILE A 328 -9.81 -4.50 14.72
N ASP A 329 -9.43 -3.38 15.32
CA ASP A 329 -8.80 -3.36 16.63
C ASP A 329 -9.83 -3.64 17.73
N VAL A 330 -9.41 -4.34 18.78
CA VAL A 330 -10.26 -4.65 19.94
C VAL A 330 -9.72 -3.98 21.19
N ALA A 331 -8.44 -4.22 21.50
CA ALA A 331 -7.73 -3.60 22.61
C ALA A 331 -6.23 -3.90 22.53
N THR A 332 -5.43 -3.10 23.22
CA THR A 332 -3.97 -3.25 23.28
C THR A 332 -3.46 -3.25 24.71
N ILE A 333 -2.44 -4.06 25.00
CA ILE A 333 -1.62 -3.94 26.22
C ILE A 333 -0.30 -3.27 25.84
N TYR A 334 0.01 -2.16 26.48
CA TYR A 334 1.25 -1.41 26.28
C TYR A 334 2.25 -1.67 27.41
N ASP A 335 3.33 -2.40 27.11
CA ASP A 335 4.49 -2.55 27.99
C ASP A 335 5.53 -1.48 27.60
N LEU A 336 5.36 -0.30 28.20
CA LEU A 336 6.19 0.88 27.97
C LEU A 336 7.66 0.66 28.38
N GLU A 337 7.92 -0.21 29.35
CA GLU A 337 9.29 -0.46 29.83
C GLU A 337 10.09 -1.30 28.84
N ASN A 338 9.44 -2.29 28.20
CA ASN A 338 10.12 -3.23 27.29
C ASN A 338 9.91 -2.89 25.81
N ASN A 339 9.20 -1.80 25.50
CA ASN A 339 8.80 -1.42 24.14
C ASN A 339 8.09 -2.58 23.42
N VAL A 340 7.09 -3.15 24.08
CA VAL A 340 6.25 -4.22 23.54
C VAL A 340 4.78 -3.78 23.59
N ALA A 341 4.06 -4.00 22.49
CA ALA A 341 2.60 -3.90 22.48
C ALA A 341 2.00 -5.28 22.18
N ILE A 342 0.96 -5.66 22.89
CA ILE A 342 0.14 -6.84 22.59
C ILE A 342 -1.20 -6.34 22.09
N ASN A 343 -1.38 -6.34 20.77
CA ASN A 343 -2.63 -5.92 20.14
C ASN A 343 -3.52 -7.15 19.89
N TYR A 344 -4.81 -7.00 20.20
CA TYR A 344 -5.86 -7.97 19.97
C TYR A 344 -6.81 -7.40 18.91
N PHE A 345 -7.00 -8.14 17.82
CA PHE A 345 -7.72 -7.64 16.65
C PHE A 345 -8.49 -8.74 15.90
N ASN A 346 -9.50 -8.33 15.14
CA ASN A 346 -10.45 -9.17 14.43
C ASN A 346 -10.10 -9.34 12.95
N TYR A 347 -8.87 -9.77 12.68
CA TYR A 347 -8.45 -10.14 11.33
C TYR A 347 -7.78 -11.51 11.29
N ASN A 348 -8.10 -12.29 10.26
CA ASN A 348 -7.63 -13.65 10.07
C ASN A 348 -7.20 -13.86 8.61
N PHE A 349 -6.08 -14.56 8.44
CA PHE A 349 -5.55 -14.89 7.11
C PHE A 349 -4.81 -16.24 7.13
N PRO A 350 -5.52 -17.37 7.07
CA PRO A 350 -4.95 -18.72 7.15
C PRO A 350 -3.85 -19.00 6.13
N ALA A 351 -3.89 -18.36 4.96
CA ALA A 351 -2.89 -18.56 3.91
C ALA A 351 -1.54 -17.89 4.23
N SER A 352 -1.49 -16.94 5.15
CA SER A 352 -0.27 -16.26 5.58
C SER A 352 -0.41 -15.65 6.96
N LYS A 353 0.23 -16.26 7.96
CA LYS A 353 0.35 -15.70 9.31
C LYS A 353 0.97 -14.30 9.29
N LYS A 354 1.92 -14.04 8.39
CA LYS A 354 2.53 -12.71 8.25
C LYS A 354 1.52 -11.66 7.77
N ARG A 355 0.64 -12.00 6.82
CA ARG A 355 -0.44 -11.10 6.40
C ARG A 355 -1.41 -10.81 7.53
N ALA A 356 -1.80 -11.84 8.29
CA ALA A 356 -2.65 -11.65 9.45
C ALA A 356 -2.03 -10.68 10.47
N LEU A 357 -0.77 -10.89 10.85
CA LEU A 357 -0.05 -10.03 11.80
C LEU A 357 0.31 -8.66 11.22
N ALA A 358 0.42 -8.50 9.91
CA ALA A 358 0.66 -7.20 9.31
C ALA A 358 -0.54 -6.26 9.41
N GLN A 359 -1.77 -6.79 9.42
CA GLN A 359 -2.97 -5.96 9.53
C GLN A 359 -3.14 -5.35 10.93
N GLY A 360 -2.85 -6.11 11.99
CA GLY A 360 -2.93 -5.61 13.37
C GLY A 360 -1.57 -5.17 13.94
N ALA A 361 -0.64 -4.73 13.10
CA ALA A 361 0.65 -4.21 13.56
C ALA A 361 0.49 -2.71 13.86
N PRO A 362 0.64 -2.25 15.12
CA PRO A 362 0.37 -0.85 15.43
C PRO A 362 1.41 0.08 14.81
N TYR A 363 0.95 1.26 14.39
CA TYR A 363 1.70 2.31 13.71
C TYR A 363 1.53 3.64 14.47
N PHE A 364 2.39 4.63 14.19
CA PHE A 364 2.31 5.95 14.83
C PHE A 364 1.77 7.03 13.88
N ASP A 365 1.52 6.68 12.61
CA ASP A 365 0.86 7.58 11.69
C ASP A 365 -0.66 7.55 11.85
N VAL A 366 -1.32 8.60 11.34
CA VAL A 366 -2.77 8.80 11.45
C VAL A 366 -3.36 9.12 10.07
N THR A 367 -2.72 8.67 9.00
CA THR A 367 -3.09 9.13 7.65
C THR A 367 -4.29 8.36 7.11
N ALA A 368 -5.33 9.09 6.67
CA ALA A 368 -6.44 8.54 5.90
C ALA A 368 -6.17 8.50 4.38
N SER A 369 -4.97 8.88 3.94
CA SER A 369 -4.63 8.97 2.51
C SER A 369 -4.39 7.62 1.83
N GLY A 370 -4.11 6.57 2.62
CA GLY A 370 -3.68 5.27 2.13
C GLY A 370 -2.22 5.23 1.61
N HIS A 371 -1.47 6.34 1.70
CA HIS A 371 -0.05 6.42 1.36
C HIS A 371 0.83 6.27 2.61
N TYR A 372 2.06 5.80 2.44
CA TYR A 372 2.99 5.65 3.56
C TYR A 372 3.63 6.99 3.94
N CYS A 373 2.94 7.75 4.79
CA CYS A 373 3.45 8.98 5.42
C CYS A 373 3.14 8.99 6.92
N GLY A 374 3.89 9.79 7.68
CA GLY A 374 3.71 9.89 9.12
C GLY A 374 4.65 10.91 9.74
N VAL A 375 4.16 11.68 10.70
CA VAL A 375 4.95 12.70 11.42
C VAL A 375 4.85 12.49 12.93
N SER A 376 5.77 13.10 13.68
CA SER A 376 5.76 13.03 15.14
C SER A 376 4.51 13.67 15.75
N TRP A 377 4.05 13.15 16.89
CA TRP A 377 2.77 13.57 17.48
C TRP A 377 2.69 15.05 17.78
N GLU A 378 3.80 15.72 18.12
CA GLU A 378 3.73 17.16 18.39
C GLU A 378 3.42 18.01 17.15
N ILE A 379 3.68 17.50 15.95
CA ILE A 379 3.22 18.12 14.70
C ILE A 379 1.73 17.85 14.50
N LEU A 380 1.28 16.62 14.74
CA LEU A 380 -0.15 16.25 14.65
C LEU A 380 -1.01 17.08 15.60
N GLU A 381 -0.56 17.26 16.85
CA GLU A 381 -1.27 18.04 17.88
C GLU A 381 -1.41 19.51 17.48
N ALA A 382 -0.33 20.11 16.98
CA ALA A 382 -0.37 21.50 16.53
C ALA A 382 -1.30 21.66 15.32
N LEU A 383 -1.28 20.71 14.37
CA LEU A 383 -2.23 20.71 13.25
C LEU A 383 -3.68 20.55 13.71
N ALA A 384 -3.94 19.64 14.66
CA ALA A 384 -5.27 19.43 15.24
C ALA A 384 -5.82 20.72 15.86
N ARG A 385 -5.02 21.41 16.69
CA ARG A 385 -5.40 22.68 17.29
C ARG A 385 -5.59 23.79 16.25
N MET A 386 -4.74 23.87 15.23
CA MET A 386 -4.92 24.81 14.11
C MET A 386 -6.24 24.61 13.37
N VAL A 387 -6.69 23.36 13.20
CA VAL A 387 -7.96 23.03 12.53
C VAL A 387 -9.15 23.28 13.47
N ALA A 388 -9.08 22.84 14.72
CA ALA A 388 -10.18 22.89 15.69
C ALA A 388 -10.39 24.29 16.30
N GLU A 389 -9.30 24.99 16.62
CA GLU A 389 -9.30 26.24 17.40
C GLU A 389 -9.03 27.48 16.53
N GLY A 390 -8.41 27.28 15.38
CA GLY A 390 -8.07 28.31 14.40
C GLY A 390 -6.59 28.66 14.38
N SER A 391 -6.21 29.64 13.55
CA SER A 391 -4.81 30.01 13.35
C SER A 391 -4.54 31.49 13.62
N THR A 392 -3.29 31.81 13.90
CA THR A 392 -2.83 33.19 14.15
C THR A 392 -3.04 34.10 12.94
N SER A 393 -2.85 33.58 11.71
CA SER A 393 -3.09 34.33 10.47
C SER A 393 -4.58 34.59 10.19
N GLY A 394 -5.48 33.85 10.84
CA GLY A 394 -6.92 33.85 10.56
C GLY A 394 -7.33 32.94 9.40
N THR A 395 -6.38 32.21 8.79
CA THR A 395 -6.68 31.13 7.85
C THR A 395 -7.45 30.02 8.55
N LYS A 396 -8.49 29.50 7.91
CA LYS A 396 -9.24 28.35 8.40
C LYS A 396 -8.70 27.10 7.74
N TYR A 397 -8.21 26.17 8.53
CA TYR A 397 -7.64 24.93 8.03
C TYR A 397 -8.65 23.76 8.08
N SER A 398 -8.37 22.70 7.32
CA SER A 398 -9.10 21.44 7.36
C SER A 398 -8.17 20.29 6.94
N PHE A 399 -8.43 19.07 7.44
CA PHE A 399 -7.85 17.84 6.91
C PHE A 399 -8.60 17.29 5.68
N SER A 400 -9.71 17.93 5.30
CA SER A 400 -10.52 17.54 4.15
C SER A 400 -10.32 18.50 2.99
N LYS A 401 -9.89 17.96 1.85
CA LYS A 401 -9.76 18.70 0.60
C LYS A 401 -11.11 19.22 0.09
N GLY A 402 -11.10 20.44 -0.46
CA GLY A 402 -12.25 20.99 -1.19
C GLY A 402 -13.37 21.55 -0.33
N ILE A 403 -13.21 21.65 0.99
CA ILE A 403 -14.16 22.34 1.85
C ILE A 403 -14.13 23.85 1.57
N LYS A 404 -15.30 24.42 1.29
CA LYS A 404 -15.41 25.82 0.87
C LYS A 404 -15.02 26.77 2.00
N GLY A 405 -14.00 27.58 1.75
CA GLY A 405 -13.56 28.64 2.68
C GLY A 405 -12.55 28.14 3.71
N THR A 406 -12.00 26.94 3.53
CA THR A 406 -10.86 26.42 4.26
C THR A 406 -9.70 26.11 3.31
N GLU A 407 -8.50 26.03 3.85
CA GLU A 407 -7.30 25.51 3.17
C GLU A 407 -6.95 24.14 3.76
N GLU A 408 -6.57 23.19 2.92
CA GLU A 408 -6.04 21.90 3.38
C GLU A 408 -4.69 22.15 4.07
N VAL A 409 -4.45 21.52 5.22
CA VAL A 409 -3.18 21.70 5.94
C VAL A 409 -2.01 21.24 5.05
N ASP A 410 -0.87 21.92 5.15
CA ASP A 410 0.29 21.56 4.34
C ASP A 410 1.58 21.91 5.09
N LEU A 411 2.38 20.89 5.36
CA LEU A 411 3.63 21.02 6.12
C LEU A 411 4.77 21.68 5.33
N LEU A 412 4.62 21.93 4.03
CA LEU A 412 5.63 22.59 3.19
C LEU A 412 5.25 24.03 2.79
N THR A 413 3.97 24.39 2.83
CA THR A 413 3.51 25.71 2.41
C THR A 413 3.96 26.78 3.42
N PRO A 414 4.75 27.80 3.03
CA PRO A 414 5.37 28.71 3.98
C PRO A 414 4.40 29.45 4.92
N SER A 415 3.23 29.85 4.43
CA SER A 415 2.21 30.50 5.28
C SER A 415 1.66 29.55 6.34
N HIS A 416 1.44 28.28 6.00
CA HIS A 416 0.92 27.27 6.93
C HIS A 416 1.99 26.93 7.98
N VAL A 417 3.25 26.86 7.56
CA VAL A 417 4.40 26.62 8.45
C VAL A 417 4.58 27.76 9.45
N GLU A 418 4.29 29.02 9.10
CA GLU A 418 4.32 30.12 10.07
C GLU A 418 3.22 30.01 11.13
N ASP A 419 2.00 29.60 10.74
CA ASP A 419 0.92 29.33 11.71
C ASP A 419 1.27 28.12 12.61
N LEU A 420 1.83 27.06 12.04
CA LEU A 420 2.33 25.90 12.79
C LEU A 420 3.38 26.31 13.84
N LYS A 421 4.31 27.21 13.48
CA LYS A 421 5.27 27.75 14.45
C LYS A 421 4.62 28.62 15.52
N ALA A 422 3.55 29.34 15.20
CA ALA A 422 2.82 30.12 16.19
C ALA A 422 2.14 29.19 17.21
N GLU A 423 1.46 28.16 16.73
CA GLU A 423 0.79 27.15 17.56
C GLU A 423 1.79 26.42 18.48
N LEU A 424 2.92 25.95 17.94
CA LEU A 424 3.97 25.31 18.74
C LEU A 424 4.53 26.24 19.84
N ARG A 425 4.56 27.56 19.63
CA ARG A 425 4.98 28.53 20.68
C ARG A 425 3.91 28.69 21.74
N GLU A 426 2.64 28.74 21.35
CA GLU A 426 1.50 28.78 22.27
C GLU A 426 1.49 27.55 23.18
N MET A 427 1.61 26.35 22.60
CA MET A 427 1.71 25.09 23.33
C MET A 427 2.88 25.07 24.34
N ILE A 428 4.01 25.73 24.03
CA ILE A 428 5.13 25.88 24.98
C ILE A 428 4.78 26.81 26.14
N GLU A 429 4.12 27.95 25.86
CA GLU A 429 3.73 28.94 26.86
C GLU A 429 2.69 28.36 27.84
N GLU A 430 1.73 27.59 27.31
CA GLU A 430 0.71 26.88 28.07
C GLU A 430 1.25 25.70 28.87
N LYS A 431 2.44 25.18 28.48
CA LYS A 431 2.95 23.87 28.91
C LYS A 431 1.96 22.76 28.57
N HIS A 432 1.40 22.84 27.37
CA HIS A 432 0.35 21.95 26.90
C HIS A 432 0.82 20.49 26.88
N VAL A 433 -0.03 19.61 27.41
CA VAL A 433 0.13 18.16 27.35
C VAL A 433 -1.16 17.58 26.77
N PRO A 434 -1.12 16.84 25.65
CA PRO A 434 -2.33 16.29 25.05
C PRO A 434 -3.05 15.36 26.03
N VAL A 435 -4.39 15.46 26.04
CA VAL A 435 -5.24 14.76 27.02
C VAL A 435 -5.05 13.24 26.94
N SER A 436 -4.89 12.71 25.74
CA SER A 436 -4.72 11.29 25.45
C SER A 436 -3.44 10.67 26.01
N ILE A 437 -2.38 11.47 26.23
CA ILE A 437 -1.08 10.97 26.70
C ILE A 437 -0.61 11.58 28.03
N LYS A 438 -1.44 12.41 28.68
CA LYS A 438 -1.11 13.16 29.90
C LYS A 438 -0.60 12.32 31.07
N ASP A 439 -1.02 11.05 31.14
CA ASP A 439 -0.61 10.11 32.20
C ASP A 439 0.70 9.37 31.87
N TYR A 440 1.24 9.54 30.65
CA TYR A 440 2.41 8.84 30.13
C TYR A 440 3.57 9.76 29.74
N ILE A 441 3.37 11.08 29.75
CA ILE A 441 4.39 12.07 29.42
C ILE A 441 4.29 13.31 30.33
N THR A 442 5.43 13.91 30.65
CA THR A 442 5.47 15.14 31.47
C THR A 442 5.40 16.42 30.63
N PRO A 443 4.90 17.54 31.19
CA PRO A 443 4.96 18.84 30.52
C PRO A 443 6.36 19.25 30.06
N GLU A 444 7.40 18.92 30.86
CA GLU A 444 8.79 19.20 30.50
C GLU A 444 9.25 18.43 29.24
N GLU A 445 8.81 17.18 29.10
CA GLU A 445 9.08 16.36 27.91
C GLU A 445 8.34 16.89 26.67
N CYS A 446 7.08 17.29 26.81
CA CYS A 446 6.31 17.94 25.74
C CYS A 446 6.99 19.23 25.26
N ILE A 447 7.38 20.11 26.18
CA ILE A 447 8.08 21.37 25.84
C ILE A 447 9.41 21.09 25.12
N LYS A 448 10.13 20.03 25.49
CA LYS A 448 11.35 19.62 24.77
C LYS A 448 11.06 19.23 23.33
N ARG A 449 9.97 18.49 23.09
CA ARG A 449 9.49 18.13 21.75
C ARG A 449 9.12 19.35 20.93
N TYR A 450 8.28 20.23 21.45
CA TYR A 450 7.85 21.46 20.75
C TYR A 450 9.03 22.34 20.36
N LYS A 451 10.03 22.48 21.24
CA LYS A 451 11.27 23.23 20.93
C LYS A 451 12.09 22.56 19.84
N ALA A 452 12.25 21.24 19.87
CA ALA A 452 12.94 20.50 18.82
C ALA A 452 12.22 20.63 17.47
N ALA A 453 10.89 20.63 17.47
CA ALA A 453 10.08 20.85 16.28
C ALA A 453 10.29 22.26 15.71
N LEU A 454 10.25 23.30 16.55
CA LEU A 454 10.57 24.68 16.15
C LEU A 454 11.99 24.80 15.58
N ASP A 455 12.99 24.22 16.25
CA ASP A 455 14.39 24.24 15.78
C ASP A 455 14.54 23.54 14.41
N PHE A 456 13.79 22.46 14.18
CA PHE A 456 13.75 21.77 12.91
C PHE A 456 13.12 22.63 11.81
N ILE A 457 11.96 23.24 12.09
CA ILE A 457 11.25 24.12 11.14
C ILE A 457 12.12 25.34 10.79
N GLU A 458 12.75 25.99 11.77
CA GLU A 458 13.63 27.14 11.51
C GLU A 458 14.86 26.76 10.67
N LYS A 459 15.32 25.50 10.76
CA LYS A 459 16.46 25.01 10.00
C LYS A 459 16.11 24.62 8.57
N TYR A 460 14.99 23.93 8.35
CA TYR A 460 14.66 23.32 7.06
C TYR A 460 13.46 23.96 6.34
N GLY A 461 12.71 24.83 7.02
CA GLY A 461 11.60 25.60 6.46
C GLY A 461 10.29 24.83 6.32
N HIS A 462 10.17 23.64 6.92
CA HIS A 462 8.97 22.80 6.85
C HIS A 462 8.71 22.02 8.14
N GLY A 463 7.46 21.58 8.34
CA GLY A 463 7.01 20.82 9.52
C GLY A 463 7.06 19.29 9.40
N TYR A 464 7.46 18.75 8.25
CA TYR A 464 7.52 17.29 8.06
C TYR A 464 8.68 16.63 8.84
N ILE A 465 8.39 16.18 10.06
CA ILE A 465 9.32 15.50 10.97
C ILE A 465 8.92 14.03 11.09
N SER A 466 9.72 13.12 10.55
CA SER A 466 9.40 11.68 10.51
C SER A 466 10.58 10.83 11.02
N ASN A 467 10.59 9.53 10.75
CA ASN A 467 11.52 8.55 11.34
C ASN A 467 12.36 7.74 10.31
N GLY A 468 12.21 8.00 9.01
CA GLY A 468 12.79 7.20 7.95
C GLY A 468 14.30 7.43 7.70
N PRO A 469 14.89 6.69 6.73
CA PRO A 469 16.32 6.69 6.42
C PRO A 469 16.86 8.01 5.86
N PHE A 470 15.98 8.90 5.41
CA PHE A 470 16.31 10.24 4.94
C PHE A 470 15.41 11.25 5.61
N TYR A 471 15.85 12.51 5.70
CA TYR A 471 15.02 13.65 6.02
C TYR A 471 15.02 14.62 4.84
N LEU A 472 13.93 15.38 4.68
CA LEU A 472 13.86 16.44 3.69
C LEU A 472 14.76 17.59 4.16
N SER A 473 15.82 17.86 3.41
CA SER A 473 16.87 18.82 3.78
C SER A 473 16.78 20.12 3.00
N LYS A 474 16.12 20.08 1.84
CA LYS A 474 15.78 21.25 1.04
C LYS A 474 14.54 20.96 0.22
N TYR A 475 13.64 21.94 0.14
CA TYR A 475 12.49 21.94 -0.75
C TYR A 475 12.42 23.28 -1.47
N ASP A 476 12.24 23.23 -2.79
CA ASP A 476 12.10 24.40 -3.64
C ASP A 476 11.00 24.12 -4.69
N PRO A 477 9.76 24.58 -4.44
CA PRO A 477 8.65 24.35 -5.36
C PRO A 477 8.80 25.15 -6.66
N GLU A 478 9.53 26.27 -6.68
CA GLU A 478 9.71 27.10 -7.89
C GLU A 478 10.52 26.37 -8.96
N THR A 479 11.50 25.57 -8.53
CA THR A 479 12.35 24.76 -9.42
C THR A 479 11.97 23.28 -9.45
N SER A 480 10.87 22.90 -8.77
CA SER A 480 10.43 21.51 -8.58
C SER A 480 11.57 20.61 -8.07
N PHE A 481 12.27 21.08 -7.05
CA PHE A 481 13.45 20.43 -6.50
C PHE A 481 13.25 20.05 -5.03
N ALA A 482 13.61 18.82 -4.69
CA ALA A 482 13.71 18.34 -3.31
C ALA A 482 15.07 17.66 -3.10
N GLU A 483 15.67 17.88 -1.94
CA GLU A 483 16.90 17.21 -1.51
C GLU A 483 16.65 16.40 -0.24
N LEU A 484 16.87 15.10 -0.34
CA LEU A 484 16.77 14.17 0.78
C LEU A 484 18.19 13.87 1.28
N THR A 485 18.47 14.22 2.53
CA THR A 485 19.75 13.91 3.16
C THR A 485 19.60 12.66 4.03
N ALA A 486 20.56 11.75 3.95
CA ALA A 486 20.50 10.53 4.72
C ALA A 486 20.56 10.82 6.23
N PHE A 487 19.63 10.24 6.99
CA PHE A 487 19.57 10.35 8.43
C PHE A 487 20.62 9.40 9.03
N ARG A 488 21.75 9.98 9.48
CA ARG A 488 22.91 9.24 10.03
C ARG A 488 22.95 9.34 11.55
N ASP A 489 21.80 9.18 12.18
CA ASP A 489 21.67 9.11 13.62
C ASP A 489 22.07 7.71 14.11
N GLU A 490 22.80 7.63 15.21
CA GLU A 490 23.31 6.35 15.76
C GLU A 490 22.19 5.42 16.26
N THR A 491 20.99 5.96 16.51
CA THR A 491 19.81 5.18 16.89
C THR A 491 19.03 4.65 15.69
N TYR A 492 19.33 5.10 14.46
CA TYR A 492 18.63 4.61 13.27
C TYR A 492 18.94 3.12 13.04
N PRO A 493 17.92 2.25 12.92
CA PRO A 493 18.12 0.82 13.07
C PRO A 493 18.79 0.09 11.92
N PHE A 494 18.95 0.73 10.76
CA PHE A 494 19.43 0.08 9.55
C PHE A 494 20.70 0.73 9.05
N GLU A 495 21.80 -0.03 9.13
CA GLU A 495 23.08 0.38 8.57
C GLU A 495 23.02 0.48 7.03
N PRO A 496 23.88 1.31 6.40
CA PRO A 496 24.01 1.37 4.96
C PRO A 496 24.22 -0.02 4.34
N GLY A 497 23.37 -0.39 3.38
CA GLY A 497 23.45 -1.67 2.68
C GLY A 497 22.59 -2.79 3.28
N TYR A 498 22.05 -2.64 4.50
CA TYR A 498 21.18 -3.64 5.14
C TYR A 498 20.06 -4.10 4.19
N TRP A 499 19.29 -3.16 3.65
CA TRP A 499 18.14 -3.47 2.80
C TRP A 499 18.52 -4.15 1.48
N MET A 500 19.67 -3.79 0.90
CA MET A 500 20.13 -4.45 -0.31
C MET A 500 20.40 -5.93 -0.03
N GLU A 501 21.13 -6.26 1.04
CA GLU A 501 21.40 -7.65 1.41
C GLU A 501 20.13 -8.39 1.84
N HIS A 502 19.22 -7.71 2.54
CA HIS A 502 17.94 -8.29 2.96
C HIS A 502 17.07 -8.73 1.77
N PHE A 503 17.05 -7.96 0.69
CA PHE A 503 16.21 -8.29 -0.47
C PHE A 503 16.83 -9.28 -1.44
N LYS A 504 18.13 -9.59 -1.31
CA LYS A 504 18.80 -10.56 -2.17
C LYS A 504 18.12 -11.92 -2.09
N SER A 505 17.73 -12.43 -3.24
CA SER A 505 17.14 -13.75 -3.38
C SER A 505 17.56 -14.37 -4.70
N THR A 506 17.77 -15.69 -4.68
CA THR A 506 17.94 -16.44 -5.93
C THR A 506 16.59 -16.57 -6.60
N ARG A 507 16.48 -16.16 -7.86
CA ARG A 507 15.25 -16.24 -8.65
C ARG A 507 15.50 -16.97 -9.95
N LEU A 508 14.49 -17.70 -10.40
CA LEU A 508 14.44 -18.24 -11.76
C LEU A 508 13.69 -17.26 -12.66
N VAL A 509 14.21 -17.07 -13.86
CA VAL A 509 13.62 -16.22 -14.90
C VAL A 509 13.45 -17.06 -16.15
N ILE A 510 12.23 -17.10 -16.68
CA ILE A 510 11.98 -17.71 -17.98
C ILE A 510 12.37 -16.70 -19.05
N ASP A 511 13.47 -16.98 -19.75
CA ASP A 511 13.97 -16.13 -20.83
C ASP A 511 13.16 -16.35 -22.12
N GLN A 512 12.77 -17.59 -22.36
CA GLN A 512 12.10 -18.01 -23.58
C GLN A 512 11.27 -19.28 -23.37
N LEU A 513 10.11 -19.32 -24.04
CA LEU A 513 9.24 -20.49 -24.12
C LEU A 513 9.13 -20.93 -25.58
N GLU A 514 9.65 -22.10 -25.95
CA GLU A 514 9.61 -22.64 -27.31
C GLU A 514 8.62 -23.80 -27.42
N LEU A 515 7.63 -23.63 -28.29
CA LEU A 515 6.61 -24.63 -28.61
C LEU A 515 6.10 -24.40 -30.04
N PRO A 516 5.57 -25.42 -30.71
CA PRO A 516 4.94 -25.24 -32.02
C PRO A 516 3.71 -24.32 -31.90
N VAL A 517 3.54 -23.41 -32.85
CA VAL A 517 2.37 -22.53 -32.91
C VAL A 517 1.08 -23.31 -33.20
N MET A 518 1.19 -24.41 -33.95
CA MET A 518 0.09 -25.29 -34.31
C MET A 518 0.49 -26.76 -34.11
N SER A 519 -0.43 -27.58 -33.60
CA SER A 519 -0.24 -29.04 -33.47
C SER A 519 -1.52 -29.79 -33.84
N GLU A 520 -1.35 -30.94 -34.51
CA GLU A 520 -2.45 -31.89 -34.71
C GLU A 520 -2.88 -32.47 -33.37
N LYS A 521 -4.18 -32.67 -33.21
CA LYS A 521 -4.75 -33.46 -32.12
C LYS A 521 -4.08 -34.82 -31.99
N GLY A 522 -3.87 -35.29 -30.77
CA GLY A 522 -3.33 -36.62 -30.53
C GLY A 522 -1.80 -36.73 -30.62
N LYS A 523 -1.10 -35.67 -31.05
CA LYS A 523 0.36 -35.64 -31.06
C LYS A 523 0.90 -35.09 -29.75
N ASP A 524 1.99 -35.72 -29.30
CA ASP A 524 2.80 -35.21 -28.21
C ASP A 524 3.43 -33.87 -28.63
N ILE A 525 3.41 -32.90 -27.71
CA ILE A 525 4.05 -31.59 -27.90
C ILE A 525 5.16 -31.49 -26.86
N LEU A 526 6.39 -31.33 -27.33
CA LEU A 526 7.53 -30.97 -26.49
C LEU A 526 7.63 -29.45 -26.42
N VAL A 527 7.90 -28.95 -25.23
CA VAL A 527 8.01 -27.53 -24.94
C VAL A 527 9.33 -27.30 -24.22
N ASP A 528 10.20 -26.50 -24.84
CA ASP A 528 11.50 -26.14 -24.29
C ASP A 528 11.35 -24.81 -23.55
N ILE A 529 11.76 -24.79 -22.29
CA ILE A 529 11.64 -23.66 -21.38
C ILE A 529 13.05 -23.24 -21.01
N HIS A 530 13.48 -22.09 -21.52
CA HIS A 530 14.80 -21.53 -21.23
C HIS A 530 14.76 -20.74 -19.94
N VAL A 531 15.58 -21.13 -18.98
CA VAL A 531 15.54 -20.59 -17.61
C VAL A 531 16.93 -20.16 -17.15
N THR A 532 17.03 -18.91 -16.70
CA THR A 532 18.22 -18.35 -16.04
C THR A 532 17.98 -18.24 -14.55
N SER A 533 19.00 -18.56 -13.75
CA SER A 533 19.08 -18.28 -12.32
C SER A 533 19.82 -16.95 -12.09
N ILE A 534 19.14 -15.99 -11.47
CA ILE A 534 19.67 -14.66 -11.14
C ILE A 534 19.70 -14.45 -9.63
N GLU A 535 20.57 -13.55 -9.16
CA GLU A 535 20.51 -13.01 -7.80
C GLU A 535 19.83 -11.63 -7.87
N TYR A 536 18.61 -11.51 -7.34
CA TYR A 536 17.92 -10.22 -7.29
C TYR A 536 18.78 -9.20 -6.50
N PRO A 537 18.88 -7.92 -6.94
CA PRO A 537 18.16 -7.30 -8.07
C PRO A 537 18.90 -7.35 -9.42
N GLU A 538 19.97 -8.13 -9.55
CA GLU A 538 20.71 -8.26 -10.80
C GLU A 538 19.89 -8.94 -11.90
N LYS A 539 20.16 -8.58 -13.15
CA LYS A 539 19.52 -9.19 -14.34
C LYS A 539 20.38 -10.26 -15.00
N GLU A 540 21.69 -10.18 -14.79
CA GLU A 540 22.62 -11.14 -15.34
C GLU A 540 22.70 -12.33 -14.39
N GLY A 541 22.68 -13.53 -14.95
CA GLY A 541 22.63 -14.77 -14.20
C GLY A 541 23.39 -15.88 -14.89
N LYS A 542 23.19 -17.09 -14.39
CA LYS A 542 23.73 -18.32 -14.98
C LYS A 542 22.56 -19.18 -15.44
N LEU A 543 22.82 -20.04 -16.42
CA LEU A 543 21.86 -21.07 -16.82
C LEU A 543 21.41 -21.86 -15.58
N ALA A 544 20.11 -22.04 -15.39
CA ALA A 544 19.58 -22.71 -14.23
C ALA A 544 19.89 -24.22 -14.28
N GLU A 545 20.58 -24.74 -13.26
CA GLU A 545 20.92 -26.17 -13.09
C GLU A 545 19.94 -26.91 -12.16
N ALA A 546 18.94 -26.20 -11.63
CA ALA A 546 17.90 -26.74 -10.77
C ALA A 546 16.75 -25.73 -10.65
N GLY A 547 15.54 -26.21 -10.33
CA GLY A 547 14.38 -25.36 -10.16
C GLY A 547 13.07 -26.14 -10.22
N ASN A 548 11.99 -25.55 -9.69
CA ASN A 548 10.65 -26.04 -9.98
C ASN A 548 10.13 -25.35 -11.24
N VAL A 549 10.03 -26.10 -12.34
CA VAL A 549 9.52 -25.58 -13.61
C VAL A 549 8.30 -26.40 -14.01
N THR A 550 7.17 -25.72 -14.16
CA THR A 550 5.88 -26.31 -14.49
C THR A 550 5.31 -25.67 -15.75
N LEU A 551 4.69 -26.48 -16.60
CA LEU A 551 3.93 -26.05 -17.76
C LEU A 551 2.45 -26.34 -17.53
N THR A 552 1.59 -25.35 -17.75
CA THR A 552 0.14 -25.49 -17.66
C THR A 552 -0.49 -25.22 -19.02
N LEU A 553 -1.25 -26.17 -19.54
CA LEU A 553 -2.17 -25.97 -20.67
C LEU A 553 -3.54 -25.56 -20.12
N LEU A 554 -3.99 -24.36 -20.50
CA LEU A 554 -5.28 -23.80 -20.14
C LEU A 554 -6.28 -24.03 -21.28
N ALA A 555 -7.34 -24.79 -21.00
CA ALA A 555 -8.34 -25.23 -21.97
C ALA A 555 -9.77 -24.98 -21.46
N GLY A 556 -10.21 -23.72 -21.54
CA GLY A 556 -11.42 -23.28 -20.85
C GLY A 556 -11.24 -23.45 -19.35
N ASP A 557 -12.20 -24.10 -18.70
CA ASP A 557 -12.20 -24.33 -17.24
C ASP A 557 -11.26 -25.47 -16.79
N LYS A 558 -10.55 -26.10 -17.74
CA LYS A 558 -9.61 -27.20 -17.45
C LYS A 558 -8.16 -26.71 -17.50
N GLU A 559 -7.42 -27.03 -16.45
CA GLU A 559 -5.97 -26.89 -16.40
C GLU A 559 -5.29 -28.25 -16.45
N TYR A 560 -4.32 -28.41 -17.34
CA TYR A 560 -3.44 -29.59 -17.38
C TYR A 560 -2.01 -29.18 -17.02
N LYS A 561 -1.53 -29.63 -15.87
CA LYS A 561 -0.20 -29.28 -15.33
C LYS A 561 0.80 -30.39 -15.63
N PHE A 562 1.96 -30.01 -16.16
CA PHE A 562 3.07 -30.88 -16.53
C PHE A 562 4.34 -30.38 -15.88
N LYS A 563 5.07 -31.27 -15.20
CA LYS A 563 6.41 -30.95 -14.73
C LYS A 563 7.35 -30.87 -15.94
N ALA A 564 8.24 -29.88 -15.93
CA ALA A 564 9.36 -29.81 -16.86
C ALA A 564 10.60 -30.40 -16.19
N ASP A 565 11.28 -31.32 -16.86
CA ASP A 565 12.52 -31.90 -16.38
C ASP A 565 13.71 -31.19 -17.03
N GLU A 566 14.77 -30.95 -16.26
CA GLU A 566 16.00 -30.38 -16.79
C GLU A 566 16.62 -31.34 -17.82
N ALA A 567 16.84 -30.85 -19.04
CA ALA A 567 17.52 -31.60 -20.08
C ALA A 567 19.03 -31.31 -20.08
N ILE A 568 19.37 -30.02 -20.02
CA ILE A 568 20.71 -29.46 -19.87
C ILE A 568 20.60 -28.17 -19.06
N PRO A 569 21.70 -27.64 -18.50
CA PRO A 569 21.67 -26.37 -17.78
C PRO A 569 20.95 -25.28 -18.57
N GLY A 570 19.93 -24.70 -17.96
CA GLY A 570 19.10 -23.62 -18.50
C GLY A 570 18.03 -24.04 -19.51
N VAL A 571 17.83 -25.33 -19.78
CA VAL A 571 16.75 -25.83 -20.65
C VAL A 571 15.97 -26.93 -19.93
N PHE A 572 14.71 -26.64 -19.64
CA PHE A 572 13.75 -27.58 -19.07
C PHE A 572 12.76 -28.00 -20.15
N ILE A 573 12.50 -29.30 -20.28
CA ILE A 573 11.58 -29.84 -21.28
C ILE A 573 10.33 -30.35 -20.58
N ALA A 574 9.18 -29.80 -20.95
CA ALA A 574 7.86 -30.34 -20.59
C ALA A 574 7.22 -31.02 -21.79
N LYS A 575 6.46 -32.08 -21.53
CA LYS A 575 5.69 -32.80 -22.54
C LYS A 575 4.20 -32.64 -22.27
N ILE A 576 3.48 -32.04 -23.23
CA ILE A 576 2.02 -32.13 -23.30
C ILE A 576 1.70 -33.43 -24.04
N PRO A 577 1.16 -34.47 -23.36
CA PRO A 577 0.94 -35.75 -24.00
C PRO A 577 -0.23 -35.69 -24.98
N GLY A 578 -0.13 -36.41 -26.09
CA GLY A 578 -1.11 -36.36 -27.17
C GLY A 578 -2.52 -36.80 -26.76
N ASN A 579 -2.66 -37.65 -25.74
CA ASN A 579 -3.99 -38.03 -25.23
C ASN A 579 -4.73 -36.84 -24.60
N VAL A 580 -4.02 -35.86 -24.03
CA VAL A 580 -4.63 -34.62 -23.52
C VAL A 580 -5.16 -33.80 -24.70
N THR A 581 -4.34 -33.58 -25.73
CA THR A 581 -4.73 -32.76 -26.89
C THR A 581 -5.78 -33.44 -27.78
N ALA A 582 -5.88 -34.77 -27.74
CA ALA A 582 -6.91 -35.53 -28.46
C ALA A 582 -8.33 -35.25 -27.95
N GLU A 583 -8.49 -34.95 -26.66
CA GLU A 583 -9.78 -34.68 -26.01
C GLU A 583 -10.23 -33.21 -26.15
N LEU A 584 -9.33 -32.31 -26.55
CA LEU A 584 -9.63 -30.89 -26.73
C LEU A 584 -10.33 -30.66 -28.06
N GLU A 585 -11.16 -29.63 -28.18
CA GLU A 585 -11.72 -29.21 -29.48
C GLU A 585 -10.64 -28.51 -30.35
N PRO A 586 -10.80 -28.42 -31.68
CA PRO A 586 -9.94 -27.57 -32.48
C PRO A 586 -10.09 -26.11 -32.04
N GLY A 587 -8.98 -25.42 -31.77
CA GLY A 587 -9.04 -24.09 -31.18
C GLY A 587 -7.71 -23.52 -30.76
N SER A 588 -7.74 -22.29 -30.23
CA SER A 588 -6.59 -21.62 -29.64
C SER A 588 -6.60 -21.79 -28.13
N TYR A 589 -5.47 -22.26 -27.60
CA TYR A 589 -5.25 -22.55 -26.20
C TYR A 589 -4.09 -21.73 -25.66
N LYS A 590 -4.05 -21.48 -24.35
CA LYS A 590 -2.91 -20.83 -23.69
C LYS A 590 -2.04 -21.88 -23.02
N VAL A 591 -0.74 -21.77 -23.23
CA VAL A 591 0.29 -22.55 -22.55
C VAL A 591 1.09 -21.59 -21.70
N MET A 592 1.13 -21.83 -20.40
CA MET A 592 1.83 -21.01 -19.41
C MET A 592 2.96 -21.82 -18.78
N ALA A 593 4.19 -21.30 -18.85
CA ALA A 593 5.31 -21.82 -18.09
C ALA A 593 5.49 -20.99 -16.81
N VAL A 594 5.80 -21.67 -15.72
CA VAL A 594 6.10 -21.09 -14.40
C VAL A 594 7.43 -21.66 -13.94
N ALA A 595 8.38 -20.80 -13.58
CA ALA A 595 9.65 -21.18 -12.99
C ALA A 595 9.80 -20.53 -11.61
N GLU A 596 10.08 -21.35 -10.61
CA GLU A 596 10.09 -20.95 -9.21
C GLU A 596 11.36 -21.43 -8.51
N ALA A 597 12.01 -20.51 -7.78
CA ALA A 597 13.00 -20.82 -6.77
C ALA A 597 12.35 -20.74 -5.39
N LYS A 598 12.93 -21.46 -4.42
CA LYS A 598 12.44 -21.43 -3.04
C LYS A 598 12.42 -19.98 -2.50
N ASP A 599 11.33 -19.61 -1.85
CA ASP A 599 11.15 -18.32 -1.18
C ASP A 599 11.28 -17.09 -2.12
N ALA A 600 11.01 -17.27 -3.41
CA ALA A 600 11.11 -16.24 -4.44
C ALA A 600 9.84 -16.15 -5.30
N LEU A 601 9.52 -14.94 -5.77
CA LEU A 601 8.41 -14.75 -6.69
C LEU A 601 8.65 -15.49 -8.02
N PRO A 602 7.66 -16.29 -8.49
CA PRO A 602 7.80 -17.07 -9.70
C PRO A 602 7.91 -16.17 -10.93
N SER A 603 8.62 -16.67 -11.95
CA SER A 603 8.60 -16.10 -13.29
C SER A 603 7.56 -16.84 -14.13
N THR A 604 6.73 -16.09 -14.85
CA THR A 604 5.68 -16.66 -15.70
C THR A 604 5.79 -16.13 -17.12
N VAL A 605 5.63 -17.03 -18.11
CA VAL A 605 5.56 -16.68 -19.54
C VAL A 605 4.46 -17.51 -20.17
N SER A 606 3.60 -16.88 -20.98
CA SER A 606 2.55 -17.59 -21.70
C SER A 606 2.67 -17.40 -23.22
N LYS A 607 2.27 -18.44 -23.96
CA LYS A 607 2.14 -18.42 -25.43
C LYS A 607 0.82 -19.07 -25.84
N THR A 608 0.38 -18.74 -27.05
CA THR A 608 -0.79 -19.37 -27.67
C THR A 608 -0.35 -20.62 -28.45
N LEU A 609 -1.11 -21.71 -28.29
CA LEU A 609 -0.99 -22.96 -29.03
C LEU A 609 -2.32 -23.21 -29.78
N VAL A 610 -2.27 -23.49 -31.08
CA VAL A 610 -3.45 -23.86 -31.85
C VAL A 610 -3.50 -25.38 -32.04
N ILE A 611 -4.61 -26.00 -31.68
CA ILE A 611 -4.88 -27.42 -31.90
C ILE A 611 -5.85 -27.56 -33.07
N TYR A 612 -5.56 -28.45 -34.03
CA TYR A 612 -6.41 -28.71 -35.20
C TYR A 612 -6.67 -30.19 -35.47
#